data_AF-A0A5J4FWG2-F1
#
_entry.id   AF-A0A5J4FWG2-F1
#
_cell.length_a   1.000
_cell.length_b   1.000
_cell.length_c   1.000
_cell.angle_alpha   90.00
_cell.angle_beta   90.00
_cell.angle_gamma   90.00
#
_symmetry.space_group_name_H-M   'P 1'
#
loop_
_entity.id
_entity.type
_entity.pdbx_description
1 polymer ?
#
loop_
_entity_poly.entity_id
_entity_poly.type
_entity_poly.pdbx_seq_one_letter_code
_entity_poly.pdbx_strand_id
1 'polypeptide(L)'
;MKNLLLLFALTGIFSCNQKGTKKANETKISEEITKESLTTNDLENSEIFKMLQGSWVNNLDPLSTLTFNGKSVTNAYQDTLSVRTVGFVLGNSCLNAPSISNEKEADLYITTTGNMSECYFIKKLNDTILKINFVDGNIDLTFNKKR
;
A
#
# COMPACT_ATOMS: atom_id res chain seq x y z
N MET A 1 40.34 -30.63 -48.10
CA MET A 1 39.46 -31.72 -47.61
C MET A 1 38.05 -31.16 -47.47
N LYS A 2 37.11 -31.82 -48.18
CA LYS A 2 35.65 -31.90 -48.00
C LYS A 2 34.85 -30.68 -47.48
N ASN A 3 33.99 -30.20 -48.37
CA ASN A 3 32.63 -29.71 -48.12
C ASN A 3 31.97 -30.30 -46.86
N LEU A 4 31.25 -29.48 -46.09
CA LEU A 4 29.85 -29.79 -45.81
C LEU A 4 29.06 -28.51 -45.51
N LEU A 5 28.21 -28.18 -46.48
CA LEU A 5 27.07 -27.30 -46.39
C LEU A 5 26.05 -27.91 -45.42
N LEU A 6 25.49 -27.11 -44.51
CA LEU A 6 24.15 -27.37 -43.95
C LEU A 6 23.45 -26.03 -43.72
N LEU A 7 22.66 -25.66 -44.73
CA LEU A 7 21.52 -24.76 -44.59
C LEU A 7 20.54 -25.36 -43.58
N PHE A 8 20.01 -24.52 -42.69
CA PHE A 8 18.62 -24.61 -42.26
C PHE A 8 18.04 -23.20 -42.24
N ALA A 9 17.47 -22.80 -43.37
CA ALA A 9 16.37 -21.85 -43.37
C ALA A 9 15.10 -22.63 -43.07
N LEU A 10 14.32 -22.23 -42.07
CA LEU A 10 12.87 -22.45 -42.11
C LEU A 10 12.16 -21.37 -41.29
N THR A 11 11.46 -20.53 -42.03
CA THR A 11 10.43 -19.57 -41.65
C THR A 11 9.28 -20.24 -40.89
N GLY A 12 8.66 -19.51 -39.95
CA GLY A 12 7.44 -19.96 -39.29
C GLY A 12 6.79 -18.85 -38.45
N ILE A 13 6.19 -17.87 -39.13
CA ILE A 13 5.23 -16.92 -38.56
C ILE A 13 3.97 -17.70 -38.19
N PHE A 14 3.77 -17.97 -36.90
CA PHE A 14 2.47 -18.42 -36.39
C PHE A 14 1.72 -17.22 -35.83
N SER A 15 1.05 -16.51 -36.73
CA SER A 15 -0.15 -15.75 -36.39
C SER A 15 -1.32 -16.72 -36.45
N CYS A 16 -1.96 -16.99 -35.31
CA CYS A 16 -3.26 -17.65 -35.27
C CYS A 16 -4.18 -16.82 -34.37
N ASN A 17 -5.00 -15.99 -35.01
CA ASN A 17 -6.27 -15.55 -34.45
C ASN A 17 -7.30 -16.64 -34.71
N GLN A 18 -7.95 -17.17 -33.68
CA GLN A 18 -9.37 -17.53 -33.74
C GLN A 18 -9.98 -17.66 -32.34
N LYS A 19 -11.13 -17.00 -32.20
CA LYS A 19 -11.99 -16.85 -31.03
C LYS A 19 -12.50 -18.20 -30.51
N GLY A 20 -12.64 -18.30 -29.19
CA GLY A 20 -13.33 -19.39 -28.51
C GLY A 20 -13.58 -19.07 -27.04
N THR A 21 -14.69 -18.39 -26.78
CA THR A 21 -15.22 -18.00 -25.47
C THR A 21 -15.41 -19.21 -24.55
N LYS A 22 -14.82 -19.17 -23.34
CA LYS A 22 -15.45 -19.68 -22.11
C LYS A 22 -15.03 -18.81 -20.92
N LYS A 23 -16.03 -18.16 -20.34
CA LYS A 23 -16.03 -17.47 -19.04
C LYS A 23 -15.37 -18.37 -17.97
N ALA A 24 -14.33 -17.87 -17.35
CA ALA A 24 -14.05 -18.15 -15.94
C ALA A 24 -14.18 -16.81 -15.21
N ASN A 25 -15.17 -16.76 -14.31
CA ASN A 25 -15.38 -15.65 -13.39
C ASN A 25 -14.15 -15.51 -12.50
N GLU A 26 -13.26 -14.60 -12.84
CA GLU A 26 -12.51 -13.87 -11.83
C GLU A 26 -13.30 -12.60 -11.58
N THR A 27 -14.02 -12.59 -10.45
CA THR A 27 -14.63 -11.39 -9.89
C THR A 27 -13.51 -10.43 -9.54
N LYS A 28 -13.08 -9.66 -10.54
CA LYS A 28 -12.28 -8.47 -10.40
C LYS A 28 -13.17 -7.48 -9.68
N ILE A 29 -13.02 -7.38 -8.36
CA ILE A 29 -13.58 -6.29 -7.56
C ILE A 29 -12.82 -5.04 -8.02
N SER A 30 -13.30 -4.49 -9.13
CA SER A 30 -12.97 -3.20 -9.68
C SER A 30 -14.30 -2.46 -9.70
N GLU A 31 -14.85 -2.21 -8.52
CA GLU A 31 -15.82 -1.15 -8.36
C GLU A 31 -15.03 0.15 -8.22
N GLU A 32 -15.16 0.93 -9.28
CA GLU A 32 -14.85 2.34 -9.43
C GLU A 32 -15.19 3.11 -8.14
N ILE A 33 -14.18 3.37 -7.31
CA ILE A 33 -14.28 4.35 -6.23
C ILE A 33 -14.42 5.71 -6.91
N THR A 34 -15.66 6.12 -7.06
CA THR A 34 -16.05 7.44 -7.53
C THR A 34 -15.35 8.48 -6.66
N LYS A 35 -14.85 9.57 -7.27
CA LYS A 35 -14.18 10.73 -6.66
C LYS A 35 -15.12 11.51 -5.71
N GLU A 36 -15.75 10.84 -4.77
CA GLU A 36 -16.42 11.48 -3.66
C GLU A 36 -15.39 11.68 -2.56
N SER A 37 -15.34 12.89 -2.01
CA SER A 37 -14.53 13.21 -0.84
C SER A 37 -14.93 12.26 0.27
N LEU A 38 -14.20 11.15 0.44
CA LEU A 38 -14.44 10.17 1.49
C LEU A 38 -14.56 10.93 2.80
N THR A 39 -15.77 10.96 3.36
CA THR A 39 -15.95 11.60 4.64
C THR A 39 -15.19 10.77 5.68
N THR A 40 -14.79 11.39 6.80
CA THR A 40 -14.10 10.68 7.88
C THR A 40 -14.87 9.41 8.31
N ASN A 41 -16.21 9.44 8.24
CA ASN A 41 -17.09 8.32 8.55
C ASN A 41 -17.05 7.17 7.52
N ASP A 42 -16.87 7.46 6.23
CA ASP A 42 -16.79 6.41 5.19
C ASP A 42 -15.48 5.63 5.30
N LEU A 43 -14.42 6.34 5.70
CA LEU A 43 -13.09 5.76 5.82
C LEU A 43 -12.92 4.91 7.08
N GLU A 44 -13.61 5.22 8.17
CA GLU A 44 -13.67 4.39 9.38
C GLU A 44 -14.33 3.03 9.16
N ASN A 45 -15.25 2.96 8.20
CA ASN A 45 -15.90 1.71 7.82
C ASN A 45 -15.17 0.94 6.71
N SER A 46 -14.13 1.56 6.13
CA SER A 46 -13.35 0.97 5.05
C SER A 46 -12.61 -0.29 5.48
N GLU A 47 -12.39 -1.19 4.54
CA GLU A 47 -11.57 -2.39 4.76
C GLU A 47 -10.15 -2.03 5.17
N ILE A 48 -9.62 -0.92 4.67
CA ILE A 48 -8.28 -0.45 4.99
C ILE A 48 -8.17 -0.03 6.46
N PHE A 49 -9.13 0.74 6.95
CA PHE A 49 -9.15 1.12 8.37
C PHE A 49 -9.21 -0.11 9.28
N LYS A 50 -10.02 -1.11 8.92
CA LYS A 50 -10.10 -2.39 9.63
C LYS A 50 -8.79 -3.17 9.56
N MET A 51 -8.16 -3.25 8.39
CA MET A 51 -6.88 -3.94 8.20
C MET A 51 -5.74 -3.30 9.00
N LEU A 52 -5.72 -1.98 9.15
CA LEU A 52 -4.70 -1.26 9.93
C LEU A 52 -4.74 -1.59 11.42
N GLN A 53 -5.91 -1.94 11.98
CA GLN A 53 -6.06 -2.14 13.43
C GLN A 53 -5.12 -3.21 13.99
N GLY A 54 -4.65 -3.02 15.22
CA GLY A 54 -3.73 -3.93 15.90
C GLY A 54 -2.27 -3.45 15.86
N SER A 55 -1.37 -4.32 16.30
CA SER A 55 0.06 -4.01 16.42
C SER A 55 0.86 -4.49 15.22
N TRP A 56 1.86 -3.69 14.85
CA TRP A 56 2.77 -3.88 13.74
C TRP A 56 4.19 -3.69 14.25
N VAL A 57 5.08 -4.63 13.91
CA VAL A 57 6.47 -4.64 14.35
C VAL A 57 7.37 -4.37 13.16
N ASN A 58 8.26 -3.39 13.26
CA ASN A 58 9.16 -3.04 12.18
C ASN A 58 10.08 -4.23 11.85
N ASN A 59 10.23 -4.54 10.57
CA ASN A 59 10.98 -5.71 10.12
C ASN A 59 12.51 -5.53 10.20
N LEU A 60 12.99 -4.30 10.19
CA LEU A 60 14.40 -3.95 10.36
C LEU A 60 14.76 -3.71 11.83
N ASP A 61 13.80 -3.31 12.64
CA ASP A 61 13.99 -3.04 14.07
C ASP A 61 12.80 -3.52 14.91
N PRO A 62 12.84 -4.74 15.45
CA PRO A 62 11.74 -5.32 16.21
C PRO A 62 11.34 -4.57 17.49
N LEU A 63 12.18 -3.65 17.97
CA LEU A 63 11.86 -2.80 19.13
C LEU A 63 10.92 -1.66 18.74
N SER A 64 10.88 -1.29 17.45
CA SER A 64 9.99 -0.26 16.89
C SER A 64 8.65 -0.88 16.52
N THR A 65 7.57 -0.35 17.12
CA THR A 65 6.21 -0.85 16.91
C THR A 65 5.22 0.29 16.66
N LEU A 66 4.24 0.02 15.79
CA LEU A 66 3.06 0.84 15.60
C LEU A 66 1.84 0.06 16.05
N THR A 67 0.98 0.65 16.88
CA THR A 67 -0.30 0.03 17.27
C THR A 67 -1.44 0.96 16.93
N PHE A 68 -2.30 0.53 16.01
CA PHE A 68 -3.52 1.24 15.63
C PHE A 68 -4.69 0.71 16.47
N ASN A 69 -5.39 1.61 17.14
CA ASN A 69 -6.59 1.30 17.91
C ASN A 69 -7.62 2.41 17.71
N GLY A 70 -8.68 2.11 16.96
CA GLY A 70 -9.62 3.12 16.49
C GLY A 70 -8.90 4.19 15.68
N LYS A 71 -9.08 5.45 16.06
CA LYS A 71 -8.48 6.62 15.41
C LYS A 71 -7.14 7.03 16.00
N SER A 72 -6.54 6.18 16.81
CA SER A 72 -5.26 6.47 17.44
C SER A 72 -4.19 5.51 16.96
N VAL A 73 -2.98 6.03 16.77
CA VAL A 73 -1.78 5.26 16.51
C VAL A 73 -0.78 5.53 17.63
N THR A 74 -0.27 4.45 18.21
CA THR A 74 0.82 4.49 19.19
C THR A 74 2.09 4.07 18.50
N ASN A 75 3.08 4.96 18.43
CA ASN A 75 4.45 4.65 18.07
C ASN A 75 5.23 4.42 19.36
N ALA A 76 5.81 3.23 19.50
CA ALA A 76 6.56 2.84 20.67
C ALA A 76 7.89 2.21 20.25
N TYR A 77 8.95 2.55 21.00
CA TYR A 77 10.24 1.90 20.92
C TYR A 77 10.55 1.24 22.27
N GLN A 78 10.61 -0.09 22.30
CA GLN A 78 10.56 -0.91 23.53
C GLN A 78 11.60 -0.54 24.59
N ASP A 79 12.77 -0.05 24.18
CA ASP A 79 13.88 0.33 25.08
C ASP A 79 13.90 1.82 25.44
N THR A 80 12.84 2.56 25.11
CA THR A 80 12.69 3.96 25.47
C THR A 80 11.40 4.19 26.26
N LEU A 81 11.40 5.17 27.16
CA LEU A 81 10.16 5.70 27.75
C LEU A 81 9.33 6.51 26.72
N SER A 82 9.80 6.63 25.48
CA SER A 82 9.22 7.43 24.42
C SER A 82 8.10 6.67 23.71
N VAL A 83 6.97 6.52 24.39
CA VAL A 83 5.71 6.09 23.78
C VAL A 83 4.93 7.33 23.36
N ARG A 84 4.60 7.42 22.07
CA ARG A 84 3.80 8.53 21.53
C ARG A 84 2.51 7.99 20.95
N THR A 85 1.39 8.37 21.55
CA THR A 85 0.04 8.12 21.01
C THR A 85 -0.53 9.40 20.45
N VAL A 86 -0.97 9.36 19.20
CA VAL A 86 -1.61 10.48 18.50
C VAL A 86 -2.82 10.00 17.72
N GLY A 87 -3.71 10.93 17.40
CA GLY A 87 -4.76 10.66 16.43
C GLY A 87 -4.18 10.46 15.03
N PHE A 88 -4.91 9.77 14.16
CA PHE A 88 -4.65 9.74 12.73
C PHE A 88 -5.95 9.83 11.95
N VAL A 89 -5.83 10.29 10.70
CA VAL A 89 -6.88 10.17 9.69
C VAL A 89 -6.31 9.47 8.48
N LEU A 90 -7.21 8.84 7.74
CA LEU A 90 -6.92 8.38 6.39
C LEU A 90 -7.39 9.44 5.39
N GLY A 91 -6.79 9.47 4.20
CA GLY A 91 -7.22 10.37 3.14
C GLY A 91 -6.60 10.03 1.80
N ASN A 92 -7.09 10.65 0.73
CA ASN A 92 -6.49 10.56 -0.60
C ASN A 92 -5.27 11.49 -0.78
N SER A 93 -4.90 12.22 0.27
CA SER A 93 -3.82 13.19 0.32
C SER A 93 -3.38 13.43 1.77
N CYS A 94 -2.21 14.03 1.95
CA CYS A 94 -1.77 14.53 3.25
C CYS A 94 -2.57 15.78 3.66
N LEU A 95 -3.08 15.84 4.90
CA LEU A 95 -3.87 16.99 5.36
C LEU A 95 -3.10 18.33 5.33
N ASN A 96 -1.79 18.28 5.57
CA ASN A 96 -0.95 19.47 5.77
C ASN A 96 0.08 19.70 4.65
N ALA A 97 0.05 18.89 3.57
CA ALA A 97 0.96 19.09 2.44
C ALA A 97 0.24 19.82 1.30
N PRO A 98 0.95 20.66 0.52
CA PRO A 98 0.44 21.09 -0.78
C PRO A 98 0.14 19.84 -1.60
N SER A 99 -1.06 19.79 -2.19
CA SER A 99 -1.55 18.66 -2.97
C SER A 99 -0.49 18.23 -3.98
N ILE A 100 0.13 17.07 -3.74
CA ILE A 100 1.10 16.51 -4.67
C ILE A 100 0.30 16.02 -5.87
N SER A 101 0.25 16.87 -6.90
CA SER A 101 -0.50 16.68 -8.15
C SER A 101 0.09 15.55 -8.98
N ASN A 102 -0.08 14.31 -8.55
CA ASN A 102 0.06 13.15 -9.41
C ASN A 102 -1.20 12.29 -9.25
N GLU A 103 -2.25 12.67 -9.99
CA GLU A 103 -3.60 12.07 -9.99
C GLU A 103 -3.65 10.63 -10.55
N LYS A 104 -2.65 9.77 -10.32
CA LYS A 104 -2.61 8.47 -11.01
C LYS A 104 -3.20 7.28 -10.27
N GLU A 105 -3.32 7.29 -8.96
CA GLU A 105 -4.19 6.33 -8.23
C GLU A 105 -4.82 7.03 -7.03
N ALA A 106 -5.92 6.51 -6.50
CA ALA A 106 -6.51 6.97 -5.24
C ALA A 106 -5.58 6.59 -4.07
N ASP A 107 -4.42 7.24 -4.04
CA ASP A 107 -3.33 6.95 -3.13
C ASP A 107 -3.81 7.20 -1.71
N LEU A 108 -3.76 6.17 -0.87
CA LEU A 108 -4.21 6.28 0.51
C LEU A 108 -3.06 6.74 1.42
N TYR A 109 -3.33 7.80 2.17
CA TYR A 109 -2.42 8.41 3.12
C TYR A 109 -2.91 8.22 4.55
N ILE A 110 -1.98 8.10 5.49
CA ILE A 110 -2.19 8.23 6.93
C ILE A 110 -1.61 9.58 7.33
N THR A 111 -2.42 10.47 7.90
CA THR A 111 -1.93 11.73 8.49
C THR A 111 -2.14 11.69 10.00
N THR A 112 -1.08 11.86 10.80
CA THR A 112 -1.20 11.98 12.26
C THR A 112 -1.66 13.39 12.66
N THR A 113 -2.51 13.50 13.68
CA THR A 113 -3.20 14.75 14.07
C THR A 113 -2.70 15.36 15.38
N GLY A 114 -1.45 15.11 15.75
CA GLY A 114 -0.81 15.69 16.94
C GLY A 114 0.05 16.94 16.65
N ASN A 115 0.73 17.45 17.69
CA ASN A 115 1.60 18.65 17.60
C ASN A 115 2.70 18.58 16.51
N MET A 116 3.09 17.37 16.14
CA MET A 116 3.94 17.10 14.98
C MET A 116 3.16 16.16 14.09
N SER A 117 2.49 16.75 13.09
CA SER A 117 1.76 15.99 12.08
C SER A 117 2.74 15.38 11.11
N GLU A 118 2.62 14.08 10.92
CA GLU A 118 3.41 13.29 9.98
C GLU A 118 2.45 12.72 8.94
N CYS A 119 2.90 12.68 7.69
CA CYS A 119 2.16 12.05 6.61
C CYS A 119 2.89 10.83 6.07
N TYR A 120 2.14 9.75 5.88
CA TYR A 120 2.65 8.50 5.36
C TYR A 120 1.79 8.03 4.17
N PHE A 121 2.44 7.65 3.08
CA PHE A 121 1.78 6.98 1.97
C PHE A 121 1.75 5.46 2.21
N ILE A 122 0.59 4.82 2.09
CA ILE A 122 0.47 3.36 2.22
C ILE A 122 0.87 2.72 0.88
N LYS A 123 2.10 2.19 0.83
CA LYS A 123 2.63 1.47 -0.34
C LYS A 123 2.12 0.03 -0.45
N LYS A 124 1.80 -0.60 0.68
CA LYS A 124 1.23 -1.96 0.74
C LYS A 124 0.52 -2.17 2.07
N LEU A 125 -0.67 -2.77 2.03
CA LEU A 125 -1.37 -3.23 3.22
C LEU A 125 -2.07 -4.56 2.92
N ASN A 126 -1.83 -5.56 3.76
CA ASN A 126 -2.60 -6.79 3.80
C ASN A 126 -2.66 -7.31 5.26
N ASP A 127 -3.11 -8.55 5.45
CA ASP A 127 -3.23 -9.21 6.75
C ASP A 127 -1.92 -9.36 7.55
N THR A 128 -0.78 -9.28 6.88
CA THR A 128 0.54 -9.63 7.43
C THR A 128 1.57 -8.52 7.30
N ILE A 129 1.43 -7.63 6.32
CA ILE A 129 2.42 -6.61 5.96
C ILE A 129 1.76 -5.24 5.88
N LEU A 130 2.40 -4.28 6.54
CA LEU A 130 2.18 -2.84 6.37
C LEU A 130 3.48 -2.24 5.83
N LYS A 131 3.44 -1.67 4.62
CA LYS A 131 4.54 -0.88 4.07
C LYS A 131 4.07 0.56 3.89
N ILE A 132 4.73 1.48 4.56
CA ILE A 132 4.45 2.91 4.49
C ILE A 132 5.70 3.68 4.06
N ASN A 133 5.51 4.81 3.40
CA ASN A 133 6.58 5.75 3.09
C ASN A 133 6.33 7.04 3.86
N PHE A 134 7.30 7.48 4.65
CA PHE A 134 7.26 8.79 5.29
C PHE A 134 7.54 9.86 4.23
N VAL A 135 6.53 10.69 3.94
CA VAL A 135 6.55 11.58 2.75
C VAL A 135 7.69 12.58 2.82
N ASP A 136 7.91 13.23 3.96
CA ASP A 136 8.93 14.28 4.09
C ASP A 136 10.37 13.73 4.12
N GLY A 137 10.54 12.46 4.49
CA GLY A 137 11.85 11.79 4.53
C GLY A 137 12.15 10.91 3.33
N ASN A 138 11.14 10.58 2.52
CA ASN A 138 11.18 9.54 1.49
C ASN A 138 11.76 8.20 2.00
N ILE A 139 11.41 7.83 3.24
CA ILE A 139 11.87 6.60 3.88
C ILE A 139 10.75 5.56 3.85
N ASP A 140 11.06 4.37 3.35
CA ASP A 140 10.16 3.21 3.42
C ASP A 140 10.33 2.49 4.76
N LEU A 141 9.21 2.32 5.46
CA LEU A 141 9.11 1.52 6.67
C LEU A 141 8.24 0.30 6.36
N THR A 142 8.71 -0.87 6.75
CA THR A 142 7.96 -2.13 6.57
C THR A 142 7.74 -2.77 7.93
N PHE A 143 6.52 -3.20 8.18
CA PHE A 143 6.12 -3.82 9.43
C PHE A 143 5.41 -5.13 9.16
N ASN A 144 5.62 -6.08 10.06
CA ASN A 144 4.86 -7.33 10.13
C ASN A 144 3.77 -7.20 11.18
N LYS A 145 2.59 -7.76 10.90
CA LYS A 145 1.51 -7.86 11.89
C LYS A 145 2.00 -8.65 13.10
N LYS A 146 1.85 -8.09 14.29
CA LYS A 146 2.11 -8.81 15.54
C LYS A 146 0.99 -9.82 15.75
N ARG A 147 1.35 -11.10 15.85
CA ARG A 147 0.41 -12.18 16.19
C ARG A 147 0.07 -12.17 17.67
#